data_AF-A0A8H2XUF4-F1
#
_entry.id   AF-A0A8H2XUF4-F1
#
_cell.length_a   1.000
_cell.length_b   1.000
_cell.length_c   1.000
_cell.angle_alpha   90.00
_cell.angle_beta   90.00
_cell.angle_gamma   90.00
#
_symmetry.space_group_name_H-M   'P 1'
#
loop_
_entity.id
_entity.type
_entity.pdbx_description
1 polymer ?
#
loop_
_entity_poly.entity_id
_entity_poly.type
_entity_poly.pdbx_seq_one_letter_code
_entity_poly.pdbx_strand_id
1 'polypeptide(L)'
;MSSNSSSGRAISSRSPARQAGPINAPGVPSRPATTPFSTSTFSTTSPMALALAPNHFLDLPHHVQLGPVLDGVLPDTSTVAAHDFDVDVNTGFMPAEAPLLRIPREVSVDMQAWEDLLSEGLALKMKLGDQLAQYGPEETLKNESWRLKVRSLPVLDPAPLMSNTLLLRRGHHVLVFLMHMYIHSAPIPVELTPHVVPACIAVPLCRVSSELGITPILTYADNVLWNWHLPGGQLHEIPTERRIRSHALFSGTLDEEHFYLTSAKIELRGVAALSVMRSTLDELFIGDATAVRRISAYLNRLSSIIAELTQLLLDVRDGCDPAVFYNQVRPWFRGATSDKRGWVFEGVDTEQAAKVASLSGPSAGQSSLVHALDIFLGVDHERGEGARVLLCTRSISSWAWTTNEARGAVPNPPF
;
A
#
# COMPACT_ATOMS: atom_id res chain seq x y z
N MET A 1 -9.88 51.66 52.10
CA MET A 1 -8.94 50.99 53.03
C MET A 1 -7.92 50.26 52.16
N SER A 2 -6.97 50.96 51.53
CA SER A 2 -5.70 51.47 52.11
C SER A 2 -4.73 50.30 52.35
N SER A 3 -3.81 50.00 51.40
CA SER A 3 -2.44 50.56 51.21
C SER A 3 -1.42 49.97 52.22
N ASN A 4 -0.30 49.38 51.80
CA ASN A 4 0.97 50.01 51.36
C ASN A 4 1.84 48.93 50.64
N SER A 5 2.53 49.11 49.50
CA SER A 5 3.63 50.03 49.09
C SER A 5 4.91 49.86 49.94
N SER A 6 6.17 49.79 49.45
CA SER A 6 6.80 50.35 48.25
C SER A 6 8.32 50.00 48.18
N SER A 7 8.93 50.34 47.03
CA SER A 7 10.35 50.61 46.72
C SER A 7 11.11 49.46 46.03
N GLY A 8 11.93 49.65 44.99
CA GLY A 8 12.33 50.83 44.23
C GLY A 8 13.68 50.59 43.54
N ARG A 9 13.82 51.15 42.32
CA ARG A 9 15.04 51.48 41.54
C ARG A 9 15.73 50.45 40.63
N ALA A 10 15.98 50.98 39.42
CA ALA A 10 16.67 50.45 38.26
C ALA A 10 18.20 50.59 38.35
N ILE A 11 18.94 49.73 37.63
CA ILE A 11 20.30 50.02 37.08
C ILE A 11 20.48 49.28 35.74
N SER A 12 21.03 49.99 34.76
CA SER A 12 21.48 49.57 33.43
C SER A 12 22.83 48.83 33.44
N SER A 13 23.06 47.87 32.54
CA SER A 13 24.41 47.61 31.99
C SER A 13 24.42 46.71 30.73
N ARG A 14 24.82 47.35 29.62
CA ARG A 14 25.74 46.94 28.53
C ARG A 14 25.83 45.48 28.00
N SER A 15 25.76 45.43 26.67
CA SER A 15 26.07 44.39 25.66
C SER A 15 27.40 43.62 25.84
N PRO A 16 27.66 42.56 25.02
CA PRO A 16 28.23 42.84 23.69
C PRO A 16 27.66 42.01 22.53
N ALA A 17 27.48 42.73 21.42
CA ALA A 17 27.38 42.19 20.07
C ALA A 17 28.69 41.50 19.67
N ARG A 18 28.59 40.32 19.04
CA ARG A 18 29.71 39.70 18.33
C ARG A 18 29.75 40.23 16.90
N GLN A 19 30.83 40.92 16.60
CA GLN A 19 31.32 41.23 15.26
C GLN A 19 31.76 39.94 14.56
N ALA A 20 31.39 39.79 13.29
CA ALA A 20 32.16 39.01 12.32
C ALA A 20 32.37 39.92 11.10
N GLY A 21 33.64 40.22 10.82
CA GLY A 21 34.10 41.04 9.71
C GLY A 21 34.03 40.32 8.35
N PRO A 22 34.36 41.04 7.27
CA PRO A 22 34.04 40.66 5.89
C PRO A 22 35.03 39.65 5.33
N ILE A 23 34.55 38.63 4.62
CA ILE A 23 35.40 37.72 3.85
C ILE A 23 34.83 37.60 2.42
N ASN A 24 35.60 38.22 1.52
CA ASN A 24 35.68 38.15 0.07
C ASN A 24 34.74 37.20 -0.70
N ALA A 25 33.97 37.81 -1.60
CA ALA A 25 33.29 37.17 -2.72
C ALA A 25 34.30 36.73 -3.80
N PRO A 26 34.22 35.50 -4.33
CA PRO A 26 34.89 35.14 -5.57
C PRO A 26 33.99 35.43 -6.79
N GLY A 27 34.50 36.30 -7.66
CA GLY A 27 34.31 36.36 -9.12
C GLY A 27 32.94 36.02 -9.72
N VAL A 28 32.20 37.07 -10.11
CA VAL A 28 31.15 37.00 -11.13
C VAL A 28 31.79 36.74 -12.50
N PRO A 29 31.46 35.67 -13.23
CA PRO A 29 31.78 35.58 -14.65
C PRO A 29 30.83 36.46 -15.46
N SER A 30 31.41 37.28 -16.32
CA SER A 30 30.74 38.20 -17.23
C SER A 30 29.79 37.50 -18.19
N ARG A 31 28.61 38.12 -18.36
CA ARG A 31 27.56 37.78 -19.30
C ARG A 31 28.06 37.94 -20.75
N PRO A 32 28.01 36.92 -21.62
CA PRO A 32 28.28 37.13 -23.04
C PRO A 32 27.11 37.87 -23.71
N ALA A 33 27.46 38.74 -24.64
CA ALA A 33 26.59 39.70 -25.30
C ALA A 33 25.43 39.05 -26.06
N THR A 34 24.28 39.73 -26.02
CA THR A 34 23.10 39.52 -26.88
C THR A 34 23.47 39.63 -28.35
N THR A 35 23.32 38.54 -29.09
CA THR A 35 23.26 38.54 -30.57
C THR A 35 21.86 38.98 -31.02
N PRO A 36 21.74 39.81 -32.08
CA PRO A 36 20.44 40.29 -32.55
C PRO A 36 19.65 39.18 -33.23
N PHE A 37 18.34 39.14 -32.96
CA PHE A 37 17.38 38.27 -33.63
C PHE A 37 17.38 38.56 -35.14
N SER A 38 17.63 37.52 -35.94
CA SER A 38 17.43 37.56 -37.38
C SER A 38 15.95 37.37 -37.68
N THR A 39 15.33 38.37 -38.31
CA THR A 39 14.00 38.27 -38.91
C THR A 39 14.09 37.48 -40.21
N SER A 40 13.69 36.21 -40.20
CA SER A 40 13.38 35.49 -41.44
C SER A 40 11.88 35.20 -41.50
N THR A 41 11.35 35.43 -42.70
CA THR A 41 9.95 35.34 -43.12
C THR A 41 9.41 33.91 -43.02
N PHE A 42 8.20 33.77 -42.48
CA PHE A 42 7.44 32.52 -42.46
C PHE A 42 7.23 31.98 -43.89
N SER A 43 7.69 30.75 -44.12
CA SER A 43 7.32 29.93 -45.28
C SER A 43 6.42 28.78 -44.81
N THR A 44 5.38 28.51 -45.60
CA THR A 44 4.28 27.58 -45.34
C THR A 44 4.68 26.10 -45.35
N THR A 45 4.19 25.40 -44.32
CA THR A 45 3.78 23.98 -44.24
C THR A 45 4.75 22.89 -44.70
N SER A 46 5.39 22.24 -43.71
CA SER A 46 5.76 20.82 -43.76
C SER A 46 4.97 20.08 -42.67
N PRO A 47 4.53 18.83 -42.89
CA PRO A 47 3.88 18.04 -41.86
C PRO A 47 4.88 17.85 -40.71
N MET A 48 4.50 18.31 -39.52
CA MET A 48 5.28 18.14 -38.32
C MET A 48 5.18 16.67 -37.91
N ALA A 49 6.00 15.82 -38.54
CA ALA A 49 6.29 14.52 -37.98
C ALA A 49 6.86 14.78 -36.59
N LEU A 50 6.16 14.31 -35.55
CA LEU A 50 6.71 14.27 -34.20
C LEU A 50 7.94 13.37 -34.27
N ALA A 51 9.12 13.96 -34.48
CA ALA A 51 10.37 13.25 -34.34
C ALA A 51 10.55 13.01 -32.84
N LEU A 52 10.05 11.87 -32.40
CA LEU A 52 10.27 11.36 -31.05
C LEU A 52 11.79 11.30 -30.85
N ALA A 53 12.26 11.68 -29.66
CA ALA A 53 13.67 11.49 -29.34
C ALA A 53 14.01 10.00 -29.48
N PRO A 54 15.21 9.60 -29.94
CA PRO A 54 15.57 8.19 -30.13
C PRO A 54 15.53 7.33 -28.85
N ASN A 55 15.23 7.95 -27.70
CA ASN A 55 15.05 7.32 -26.39
C ASN A 55 13.62 7.50 -25.83
N HIS A 56 12.69 8.01 -26.63
CA HIS A 56 11.31 8.24 -26.23
C HIS A 56 10.58 6.89 -26.17
N PHE A 57 9.77 6.65 -25.14
CA PHE A 57 9.17 5.33 -24.87
C PHE A 57 8.32 4.76 -26.02
N LEU A 58 7.74 5.63 -26.87
CA LEU A 58 7.02 5.25 -28.10
C LEU A 58 7.93 4.86 -29.28
N ASP A 59 9.23 5.18 -29.23
CA ASP A 59 10.23 4.97 -30.30
C ASP A 59 11.34 3.98 -29.89
N LEU A 60 11.31 3.50 -28.64
CA LEU A 60 12.15 2.40 -28.19
C LEU A 60 11.60 1.09 -28.79
N PRO A 61 12.45 0.21 -29.36
CA PRO A 61 12.04 -1.15 -29.64
C PRO A 61 11.49 -1.75 -28.34
N HIS A 62 10.30 -2.36 -28.39
CA HIS A 62 9.65 -3.00 -27.25
C HIS A 62 10.51 -4.16 -26.74
N HIS A 63 11.59 -3.85 -26.05
CA HIS A 63 12.28 -4.74 -25.15
C HIS A 63 11.57 -4.65 -23.81
N VAL A 64 10.30 -5.04 -23.83
CA VAL A 64 9.76 -5.76 -22.68
C VAL A 64 10.65 -6.98 -22.59
N GLN A 65 11.63 -6.93 -21.70
CA GLN A 65 12.20 -8.17 -21.21
C GLN A 65 11.04 -8.83 -20.49
N LEU A 66 10.38 -9.73 -21.22
CA LEU A 66 9.25 -10.50 -20.74
C LEU A 66 9.68 -11.10 -19.40
N GLY A 67 9.02 -10.65 -18.33
CA GLY A 67 8.84 -11.52 -17.17
C GLY A 67 8.31 -12.86 -17.67
N PRO A 68 8.55 -13.97 -16.94
CA PRO A 68 8.38 -15.31 -17.47
C PRO A 68 7.06 -15.44 -18.23
N VAL A 69 7.21 -15.70 -19.52
CA VAL A 69 6.14 -15.93 -20.47
C VAL A 69 5.33 -17.11 -19.94
N LEU A 70 4.11 -16.85 -19.46
CA LEU A 70 3.12 -17.90 -19.27
C LEU A 70 2.62 -18.28 -20.68
N ASP A 71 3.02 -19.47 -21.14
CA ASP A 71 2.47 -20.17 -22.31
C ASP A 71 2.23 -19.36 -23.60
N GLY A 72 3.08 -18.37 -23.88
CA GLY A 72 3.10 -17.70 -25.18
C GLY A 72 1.86 -16.86 -25.50
N VAL A 73 1.00 -16.55 -24.53
CA VAL A 73 -0.15 -15.66 -24.72
C VAL A 73 0.16 -14.32 -24.08
N LEU A 74 0.41 -13.31 -24.91
CA LEU A 74 0.34 -11.91 -24.49
C LEU A 74 -1.04 -11.68 -23.82
N PRO A 75 -1.13 -11.00 -22.66
CA PRO A 75 -2.43 -10.62 -22.14
C PRO A 75 -3.16 -9.83 -23.23
N ASP A 76 -4.38 -10.26 -23.52
CA ASP A 76 -5.21 -9.66 -24.55
C ASP A 76 -5.47 -8.19 -24.18
N THR A 77 -4.82 -7.26 -24.90
CA THR A 77 -5.02 -5.81 -24.74
C THR A 77 -6.15 -5.29 -25.63
N SER A 78 -6.92 -6.17 -26.26
CA SER A 78 -8.04 -5.79 -27.13
C SER A 78 -9.17 -5.07 -26.39
N THR A 79 -9.25 -5.23 -25.06
CA THR A 79 -10.10 -4.41 -24.18
C THR A 79 -9.23 -3.64 -23.17
N VAL A 80 -9.12 -2.32 -23.37
CA VAL A 80 -8.40 -1.38 -22.47
C VAL A 80 -9.32 -0.85 -21.37
N ALA A 81 -10.45 -1.51 -21.14
CA ALA A 81 -11.46 -1.00 -20.22
C ALA A 81 -11.02 -1.28 -18.78
N ALA A 82 -10.85 -0.22 -18.00
CA ALA A 82 -10.40 -0.25 -16.61
C ALA A 82 -11.06 -1.33 -15.73
N HIS A 83 -12.32 -1.68 -16.02
CA HIS A 83 -13.06 -2.73 -15.31
C HIS A 83 -12.48 -4.15 -15.46
N ASP A 84 -11.75 -4.44 -16.54
CA ASP A 84 -11.11 -5.74 -16.78
C ASP A 84 -9.91 -5.95 -15.84
N PHE A 85 -9.44 -4.88 -15.20
CA PHE A 85 -8.32 -4.85 -14.28
C PHE A 85 -8.75 -4.49 -12.84
N ASP A 86 -10.04 -4.66 -12.51
CA ASP A 86 -10.63 -4.27 -11.21
C ASP A 86 -10.40 -2.79 -10.83
N VAL A 87 -10.31 -1.90 -11.82
CA VAL A 87 -10.19 -0.45 -11.61
C VAL A 87 -11.54 0.23 -11.84
N ASP A 88 -12.17 0.67 -10.75
CA ASP A 88 -13.46 1.34 -10.79
C ASP A 88 -13.33 2.81 -11.26
N VAL A 89 -14.34 3.30 -11.97
CA VAL A 89 -14.34 4.66 -12.52
C VAL A 89 -14.50 5.75 -11.46
N ASN A 90 -15.09 5.43 -10.31
CA ASN A 90 -15.37 6.36 -9.21
C ASN A 90 -14.40 6.17 -8.03
N THR A 91 -13.89 4.95 -7.82
CA THR A 91 -13.04 4.62 -6.67
C THR A 91 -11.64 4.14 -7.05
N GLY A 92 -11.34 3.95 -8.33
CA GLY A 92 -10.00 3.57 -8.80
C GLY A 92 -9.64 2.17 -8.34
N PHE A 93 -8.50 2.03 -7.67
CA PHE A 93 -8.08 0.74 -7.09
C PHE A 93 -8.77 0.42 -5.75
N MET A 94 -9.50 1.37 -5.15
CA MET A 94 -10.38 1.07 -4.02
C MET A 94 -11.59 0.29 -4.53
N PRO A 95 -12.06 -0.76 -3.81
CA PRO A 95 -13.27 -1.47 -4.18
C PRO A 95 -14.48 -0.53 -4.32
N ALA A 96 -15.28 -0.71 -5.37
CA ALA A 96 -16.50 0.07 -5.61
C ALA A 96 -17.55 -0.18 -4.52
N GLU A 97 -17.65 -1.41 -4.03
CA GLU A 97 -18.47 -1.78 -2.88
C GLU A 97 -17.66 -1.69 -1.59
N ALA A 98 -18.30 -1.18 -0.53
CA ALA A 98 -17.67 -1.09 0.78
C ALA A 98 -17.24 -2.49 1.26
N PRO A 99 -16.03 -2.65 1.82
CA PRO A 99 -15.58 -3.90 2.39
C PRO A 99 -16.58 -4.42 3.43
N LEU A 100 -16.75 -5.74 3.45
CA LEU A 100 -17.59 -6.38 4.45
C LEU A 100 -16.98 -6.17 5.83
N LEU A 101 -17.79 -5.69 6.78
CA LEU A 101 -17.34 -5.53 8.17
C LEU A 101 -17.28 -6.85 8.94
N ARG A 102 -18.01 -7.86 8.48
CA ARG A 102 -17.97 -9.24 8.94
C ARG A 102 -18.38 -10.18 7.81
N ILE A 103 -17.88 -11.41 7.83
CA ILE A 103 -18.46 -12.52 7.07
C ILE A 103 -19.91 -12.70 7.53
N PRO A 104 -20.91 -12.63 6.63
CA PRO A 104 -22.32 -12.83 7.00
C PRO A 104 -22.53 -14.22 7.62
N ARG A 105 -23.35 -14.29 8.68
CA ARG A 105 -23.62 -15.56 9.37
C ARG A 105 -24.30 -16.58 8.46
N GLU A 106 -25.03 -16.10 7.46
CA GLU A 106 -25.72 -16.89 6.45
C GLU A 106 -24.75 -17.60 5.50
N VAL A 107 -23.54 -17.07 5.32
CA VAL A 107 -22.47 -17.68 4.51
C VAL A 107 -21.83 -18.83 5.27
N SER A 108 -21.47 -18.61 6.54
CA SER A 108 -20.94 -19.66 7.41
C SER A 108 -21.07 -19.28 8.88
N VAL A 109 -21.71 -20.15 9.65
CA VAL A 109 -21.82 -20.03 11.11
C VAL A 109 -20.47 -20.31 11.77
N ASP A 110 -19.71 -21.27 11.27
CA ASP A 110 -18.43 -21.67 11.85
C ASP A 110 -17.38 -20.55 11.73
N MET A 111 -17.39 -19.82 10.61
CA MET A 111 -16.45 -18.70 10.38
C MET A 111 -16.73 -17.49 11.27
N GLN A 112 -17.86 -17.45 11.99
CA GLN A 112 -18.05 -16.45 13.04
C GLN A 112 -16.98 -16.59 14.14
N ALA A 113 -16.39 -17.77 14.33
CA ALA A 113 -15.29 -17.97 15.27
C ALA A 113 -14.06 -17.10 14.92
N TRP A 114 -13.74 -16.92 13.63
CA TRP A 114 -12.67 -16.02 13.21
C TRP A 114 -13.01 -14.56 13.51
N GLU A 115 -14.24 -14.16 13.17
CA GLU A 115 -14.75 -12.81 13.38
C GLU A 115 -14.82 -12.42 14.85
N ASP A 116 -15.26 -13.34 15.70
CA ASP A 116 -15.40 -13.15 17.14
C ASP A 116 -14.02 -13.05 17.80
N LEU A 117 -13.05 -13.88 17.39
CA LEU A 117 -11.67 -13.77 17.90
C LEU A 117 -10.96 -12.50 17.46
N LEU A 118 -11.19 -12.04 16.23
CA LEU A 118 -10.64 -10.77 15.77
C LEU A 118 -11.25 -9.63 16.61
N SER A 119 -12.57 -9.63 16.77
CA SER A 119 -13.28 -8.62 17.57
C SER A 119 -12.79 -8.61 19.02
N GLU A 120 -12.61 -9.78 19.63
CA GLU A 120 -12.04 -9.93 20.97
C GLU A 120 -10.61 -9.36 21.02
N GLY A 121 -9.74 -9.77 20.09
CA GLY A 121 -8.34 -9.34 20.07
C GLY A 121 -8.18 -7.82 19.94
N LEU A 122 -8.98 -7.20 19.06
CA LEU A 122 -9.00 -5.74 18.88
C LEU A 122 -9.50 -5.03 20.15
N ALA A 123 -10.55 -5.57 20.80
CA ALA A 123 -11.08 -5.00 22.03
C ALA A 123 -10.09 -5.11 23.21
N LEU A 124 -9.27 -6.15 23.26
CA LEU A 124 -8.25 -6.34 24.30
C LEU A 124 -7.10 -5.34 24.23
N LYS A 125 -6.92 -4.64 23.10
CA LYS A 125 -5.80 -3.70 22.85
C LYS A 125 -4.45 -4.32 23.25
N MET A 126 -4.21 -5.53 22.70
CA MET A 126 -3.05 -6.36 22.99
C MET A 126 -1.73 -5.59 22.84
N LYS A 127 -0.72 -6.02 23.58
CA LYS A 127 0.62 -5.42 23.53
C LYS A 127 1.54 -6.23 22.66
N LEU A 128 2.55 -5.57 22.11
CA LEU A 128 3.62 -6.26 21.41
C LEU A 128 4.39 -7.14 22.40
N GLY A 129 4.71 -8.35 21.97
CA GLY A 129 5.37 -9.36 22.78
C GLY A 129 6.76 -8.97 23.25
N ASP A 130 7.49 -8.19 22.44
CA ASP A 130 8.79 -7.60 22.78
C ASP A 130 8.69 -6.44 23.80
N GLN A 131 7.47 -5.97 24.05
CA GLN A 131 7.16 -4.89 24.98
C GLN A 131 6.36 -5.37 26.19
N LEU A 132 6.12 -6.66 26.39
CA LEU A 132 5.29 -7.11 27.52
C LEU A 132 5.90 -6.76 28.88
N ALA A 133 7.23 -6.76 28.98
CA ALA A 133 7.95 -6.46 30.22
C ALA A 133 7.66 -5.06 30.79
N GLN A 134 7.26 -4.08 29.96
CA GLN A 134 6.94 -2.72 30.42
C GLN A 134 5.49 -2.55 30.93
N TYR A 135 4.60 -3.52 30.70
CA TYR A 135 3.18 -3.41 31.06
C TYR A 135 2.71 -4.35 32.19
N GLY A 136 3.61 -5.17 32.72
CA GLY A 136 3.33 -6.06 33.86
C GLY A 136 2.73 -7.43 33.47
N PRO A 137 2.52 -8.30 34.47
CA PRO A 137 2.13 -9.69 34.24
C PRO A 137 0.70 -9.85 33.70
N GLU A 138 -0.22 -8.93 34.03
CA GLU A 138 -1.61 -9.00 33.58
C GLU A 138 -1.73 -8.91 32.06
N GLU A 139 -0.96 -8.03 31.42
CA GLU A 139 -0.95 -7.87 29.96
C GLU A 139 -0.33 -9.09 29.26
N THR A 140 0.63 -9.74 29.91
CA THR A 140 1.21 -11.01 29.43
C THR A 140 0.16 -12.12 29.44
N LEU A 141 -0.56 -12.28 30.56
CA LEU A 141 -1.64 -13.27 30.69
C LEU A 141 -2.78 -13.01 29.71
N LYS A 142 -3.12 -11.74 29.47
CA LYS A 142 -4.13 -11.33 28.49
C LYS A 142 -3.76 -11.76 27.07
N ASN A 143 -2.54 -11.44 26.62
CA ASN A 143 -2.03 -11.87 25.32
C ASN A 143 -2.00 -13.40 25.22
N GLU A 144 -1.48 -14.09 26.24
CA GLU A 144 -1.36 -15.55 26.26
C GLU A 144 -2.74 -16.23 26.20
N SER A 145 -3.70 -15.77 26.99
CA SER A 145 -5.07 -16.28 26.99
C SER A 145 -5.72 -16.16 25.61
N TRP A 146 -5.61 -15.01 24.95
CA TRP A 146 -6.14 -14.83 23.60
C TRP A 146 -5.45 -15.75 22.58
N ARG A 147 -4.12 -15.87 22.64
CA ARG A 147 -3.35 -16.78 21.76
C ARG A 147 -3.72 -18.25 21.97
N LEU A 148 -3.99 -18.66 23.21
CA LEU A 148 -4.48 -20.02 23.51
C LEU A 148 -5.86 -20.28 22.88
N LYS A 149 -6.77 -19.30 22.95
CA LYS A 149 -8.08 -19.40 22.27
C LYS A 149 -7.93 -19.55 20.76
N VAL A 150 -7.07 -18.74 20.13
CA VAL A 150 -6.74 -18.87 18.70
C VAL A 150 -6.28 -20.28 18.37
N ARG A 151 -5.32 -20.82 19.13
CA ARG A 151 -4.76 -22.16 18.90
C ARG A 151 -5.76 -23.28 19.14
N SER A 152 -6.80 -23.04 19.95
CA SER A 152 -7.86 -24.02 20.21
C SER A 152 -8.91 -24.11 19.10
N LEU A 153 -8.91 -23.20 18.12
CA LEU A 153 -9.84 -23.27 17.02
C LEU A 153 -9.57 -24.50 16.12
N PRO A 154 -10.62 -25.15 15.61
CA PRO A 154 -10.46 -26.14 14.55
C PRO A 154 -10.00 -25.46 13.25
N VAL A 155 -9.38 -26.25 12.38
CA VAL A 155 -9.12 -25.80 11.00
C VAL A 155 -10.44 -25.77 10.25
N LEU A 156 -10.91 -24.57 9.88
CA LEU A 156 -12.12 -24.38 9.10
C LEU A 156 -11.81 -24.35 7.60
N ASP A 157 -12.66 -24.95 6.78
CA ASP A 157 -12.52 -24.91 5.32
C ASP A 157 -13.06 -23.59 4.77
N PRO A 158 -12.25 -22.78 4.06
CA PRO A 158 -12.68 -21.50 3.50
C PRO A 158 -13.59 -21.64 2.26
N ALA A 159 -13.95 -22.86 1.84
CA ALA A 159 -14.81 -23.11 0.67
C ALA A 159 -16.07 -22.21 0.54
N PRO A 160 -16.83 -21.90 1.62
CA PRO A 160 -17.96 -20.96 1.55
C PRO A 160 -17.62 -19.55 1.02
N LEU A 161 -16.37 -19.10 1.20
CA LEU A 161 -15.91 -17.77 0.77
C LEU A 161 -15.57 -17.71 -0.72
N MET A 162 -15.21 -18.84 -1.33
CA MET A 162 -14.67 -18.93 -2.70
C MET A 162 -15.63 -18.44 -3.78
N SER A 163 -16.91 -18.30 -3.45
CA SER A 163 -17.96 -17.89 -4.39
C SER A 163 -18.00 -16.38 -4.68
N ASN A 164 -17.35 -15.55 -3.86
CA ASN A 164 -17.47 -14.10 -3.96
C ASN A 164 -16.17 -13.39 -3.51
N THR A 165 -15.65 -12.52 -4.36
CA THR A 165 -14.45 -11.73 -4.10
C THR A 165 -14.53 -10.89 -2.82
N LEU A 166 -15.71 -10.32 -2.48
CA LEU A 166 -15.88 -9.58 -1.21
C LEU A 166 -15.74 -10.49 0.02
N LEU A 167 -16.26 -11.73 -0.06
CA LEU A 167 -16.11 -12.72 1.00
C LEU A 167 -14.66 -13.19 1.11
N LEU A 168 -13.97 -13.42 -0.01
CA LEU A 168 -12.55 -13.74 -0.02
C LEU A 168 -11.71 -12.62 0.58
N ARG A 169 -11.91 -11.36 0.16
CA ARG A 169 -11.21 -10.19 0.72
C ARG A 169 -11.41 -10.07 2.22
N ARG A 170 -12.64 -10.27 2.71
CA ARG A 170 -12.91 -10.28 4.15
C ARG A 170 -12.25 -11.46 4.86
N GLY A 171 -12.35 -12.66 4.31
CA GLY A 171 -11.69 -13.85 4.87
C GLY A 171 -10.19 -13.66 5.01
N HIS A 172 -9.54 -13.13 3.97
CA HIS A 172 -8.12 -12.80 3.98
C HIS A 172 -7.80 -11.79 5.07
N HIS A 173 -8.52 -10.67 5.08
CA HIS A 173 -8.34 -9.60 6.06
C HIS A 173 -8.44 -10.13 7.50
N VAL A 174 -9.47 -10.92 7.83
CA VAL A 174 -9.63 -11.46 9.18
C VAL A 174 -8.50 -12.41 9.54
N LEU A 175 -8.19 -13.38 8.68
CA LEU A 175 -7.17 -14.39 8.92
C LEU A 175 -5.77 -13.78 9.06
N VAL A 176 -5.44 -12.79 8.24
CA VAL A 176 -4.13 -12.15 8.25
C VAL A 176 -3.95 -11.23 9.46
N PHE A 177 -5.01 -10.54 9.89
CA PHE A 177 -5.01 -9.79 11.15
C PHE A 177 -4.83 -10.73 12.34
N LEU A 178 -5.59 -11.84 12.40
CA LEU A 178 -5.42 -12.86 13.43
C LEU A 178 -3.97 -13.39 13.47
N MET A 179 -3.39 -13.68 12.30
CA MET A 179 -2.00 -14.14 12.19
C MET A 179 -1.01 -13.12 12.75
N HIS A 180 -1.05 -11.87 12.27
CA HIS A 180 -0.13 -10.83 12.70
C HIS A 180 -0.30 -10.52 14.19
N MET A 181 -1.54 -10.45 14.68
CA MET A 181 -1.83 -10.31 16.11
C MET A 181 -1.23 -11.48 16.91
N TYR A 182 -1.39 -12.73 16.46
CA TYR A 182 -0.86 -13.91 17.14
C TYR A 182 0.67 -13.96 17.20
N ILE A 183 1.34 -13.60 16.11
CA ILE A 183 2.81 -13.59 16.03
C ILE A 183 3.37 -12.44 16.87
N HIS A 184 2.88 -11.22 16.69
CA HIS A 184 3.46 -10.04 17.32
C HIS A 184 3.06 -9.86 18.79
N SER A 185 2.01 -10.53 19.26
CA SER A 185 1.67 -10.59 20.70
C SER A 185 2.43 -11.67 21.47
N ALA A 186 3.22 -12.50 20.79
CA ALA A 186 3.96 -13.60 21.40
C ALA A 186 5.17 -13.11 22.21
N PRO A 187 5.36 -13.57 23.47
CA PRO A 187 6.52 -13.18 24.26
C PRO A 187 7.82 -13.59 23.55
N ILE A 188 8.90 -12.86 23.82
CA ILE A 188 10.23 -13.21 23.31
C ILE A 188 10.67 -14.51 24.01
N PRO A 189 10.90 -15.61 23.26
CA PRO A 189 11.42 -16.84 23.84
C PRO A 189 12.88 -16.66 24.27
N VAL A 190 13.29 -17.39 25.32
CA VAL A 190 14.68 -17.41 25.81
C VAL A 190 15.63 -18.00 24.75
N GLU A 191 15.13 -18.97 23.97
CA GLU A 191 15.83 -19.59 22.85
C GLU A 191 15.27 -19.11 21.51
N LEU A 192 16.16 -18.93 20.52
CA LEU A 192 15.78 -18.47 19.19
C LEU A 192 15.06 -19.58 18.41
N THR A 193 13.78 -19.75 18.68
CA THR A 193 12.89 -20.73 18.05
C THR A 193 11.96 -20.06 17.03
N PRO A 194 11.62 -20.73 15.92
CA PRO A 194 10.70 -20.17 14.94
C PRO A 194 9.31 -19.90 15.49
N HIS A 195 8.67 -18.87 14.95
CA HIS A 195 7.27 -18.60 15.26
C HIS A 195 6.36 -19.53 14.47
N VAL A 196 5.70 -20.44 15.19
CA VAL A 196 4.72 -21.36 14.61
C VAL A 196 3.36 -20.68 14.53
N VAL A 197 2.88 -20.45 13.31
CA VAL A 197 1.51 -20.02 13.03
C VAL A 197 0.60 -21.25 13.05
N PRO A 198 -0.43 -21.29 13.91
CA PRO A 198 -1.31 -22.45 14.04
C PRO A 198 -2.03 -22.81 12.74
N ALA A 199 -2.28 -24.11 12.54
CA ALA A 199 -2.93 -24.61 11.34
C ALA A 199 -4.34 -24.02 11.11
N CYS A 200 -5.05 -23.67 12.18
CA CYS A 200 -6.37 -23.05 12.12
C CYS A 200 -6.38 -21.65 11.48
N ILE A 201 -5.22 -21.00 11.36
CA ILE A 201 -5.02 -19.76 10.62
C ILE A 201 -4.26 -20.03 9.32
N ALA A 202 -3.13 -20.74 9.40
CA ALA A 202 -2.20 -20.90 8.29
C ALA A 202 -2.83 -21.58 7.07
N VAL A 203 -3.54 -22.70 7.28
CA VAL A 203 -4.17 -23.48 6.20
C VAL A 203 -5.24 -22.69 5.46
N PRO A 204 -6.26 -22.11 6.13
CA PRO A 204 -7.28 -21.33 5.43
C PRO A 204 -6.72 -20.05 4.83
N LEU A 205 -5.75 -19.39 5.48
CA LEU A 205 -5.12 -18.18 4.92
C LEU A 205 -4.43 -18.50 3.60
N CYS A 206 -3.59 -19.53 3.54
CA CYS A 206 -2.93 -19.96 2.31
C CYS A 206 -3.92 -20.29 1.17
N ARG A 207 -5.06 -20.92 1.49
CA ARG A 207 -6.11 -21.20 0.50
C ARG A 207 -6.76 -19.91 -0.02
N VAL A 208 -7.19 -19.03 0.87
CA VAL A 208 -7.84 -17.76 0.49
C VAL A 208 -6.87 -16.86 -0.28
N SER A 209 -5.61 -16.77 0.15
CA SER A 209 -4.57 -16.00 -0.55
C SER A 209 -4.31 -16.54 -1.96
N SER A 210 -4.25 -17.87 -2.12
CA SER A 210 -4.12 -18.50 -3.44
C SER A 210 -5.29 -18.17 -4.37
N GLU A 211 -6.53 -18.18 -3.85
CA GLU A 211 -7.72 -17.86 -4.64
C GLU A 211 -7.76 -16.39 -5.06
N LEU A 212 -7.35 -15.49 -4.16
CA LEU A 212 -7.24 -14.05 -4.44
C LEU A 212 -6.03 -13.69 -5.31
N GLY A 213 -5.11 -14.63 -5.53
CA GLY A 213 -3.83 -14.36 -6.20
C GLY A 213 -2.89 -13.45 -5.43
N ILE A 214 -2.97 -13.43 -4.10
CA ILE A 214 -2.08 -12.64 -3.22
C ILE A 214 -1.28 -13.55 -2.27
N THR A 215 -0.33 -12.97 -1.55
CA THR A 215 0.47 -13.69 -0.56
C THR A 215 -0.26 -13.81 0.79
N PRO A 216 -0.02 -14.89 1.57
CA PRO A 216 -0.57 -15.09 2.92
C PRO A 216 0.21 -14.31 3.98
N ILE A 217 0.31 -12.99 3.78
CA ILE A 217 0.92 -12.04 4.70
C ILE A 217 0.14 -10.73 4.64
N LEU A 218 0.24 -9.90 5.68
CA LEU A 218 -0.43 -8.61 5.69
C LEU A 218 0.08 -7.75 4.53
N THR A 219 -0.85 -7.31 3.67
CA THR A 219 -0.54 -6.49 2.50
C THR A 219 -1.12 -5.09 2.64
N TYR A 220 -0.72 -4.18 1.74
CA TYR A 220 -1.35 -2.88 1.60
C TYR A 220 -2.86 -2.98 1.32
N ALA A 221 -3.31 -4.02 0.59
CA ALA A 221 -4.72 -4.25 0.34
C ALA A 221 -5.48 -4.49 1.66
N ASP A 222 -4.91 -5.28 2.57
CA ASP A 222 -5.50 -5.55 3.87
C ASP A 222 -5.54 -4.30 4.76
N ASN A 223 -4.46 -3.52 4.82
CA ASN A 223 -4.40 -2.35 5.71
C ASN A 223 -5.16 -1.12 5.18
N VAL A 224 -5.36 -1.02 3.87
CA VAL A 224 -5.88 0.19 3.22
C VAL A 224 -7.11 -0.11 2.38
N LEU A 225 -6.97 -0.89 1.31
CA LEU A 225 -8.04 -1.06 0.31
C LEU A 225 -9.28 -1.78 0.86
N TRP A 226 -9.09 -2.70 1.80
CA TRP A 226 -10.15 -3.55 2.37
C TRP A 226 -10.48 -3.22 3.82
N ASN A 227 -9.82 -2.21 4.40
CA ASN A 227 -9.96 -1.83 5.81
C ASN A 227 -10.59 -0.45 5.98
N TRP A 228 -11.73 -0.23 5.33
CA TRP A 228 -12.48 1.01 5.49
C TRP A 228 -13.99 0.76 5.50
N HIS A 229 -14.73 1.72 6.04
CA HIS A 229 -16.19 1.74 6.01
C HIS A 229 -16.73 3.17 6.03
N LEU A 230 -18.03 3.31 5.76
CA LEU A 230 -18.76 4.57 5.81
C LEU A 230 -19.70 4.57 7.03
N PRO A 231 -19.38 5.32 8.11
CA PRO A 231 -20.24 5.37 9.29
C PRO A 231 -21.62 5.92 8.94
N GLY A 232 -22.68 5.12 9.10
CA GLY A 232 -24.04 5.50 8.69
C GLY A 232 -24.22 5.62 7.17
N GLY A 233 -23.46 4.85 6.39
CA GLY A 233 -23.51 4.85 4.92
C GLY A 233 -24.85 4.37 4.39
N GLN A 234 -25.29 4.96 3.28
CA GLN A 234 -26.38 4.38 2.50
C GLN A 234 -25.82 3.26 1.60
N LEU A 235 -26.70 2.33 1.21
CA LEU A 235 -26.34 1.30 0.24
C LEU A 235 -25.90 1.98 -1.07
N HIS A 236 -24.74 1.59 -1.61
CA HIS A 236 -24.11 2.15 -2.82
C HIS A 236 -23.62 3.60 -2.70
N GLU A 237 -23.44 4.14 -1.50
CA GLU A 237 -22.79 5.44 -1.33
C GLU A 237 -21.31 5.37 -1.74
N ILE A 238 -20.91 6.25 -2.66
CA ILE A 238 -19.51 6.34 -3.14
C ILE A 238 -18.64 6.90 -2.01
N PRO A 239 -17.52 6.23 -1.64
CA PRO A 239 -16.64 6.73 -0.61
C PRO A 239 -15.97 8.03 -1.02
N THR A 240 -15.83 8.93 -0.05
CA THR A 240 -15.05 10.16 -0.21
C THR A 240 -14.01 10.27 0.89
N GLU A 241 -12.93 10.98 0.60
CA GLU A 241 -11.78 11.20 1.50
C GLU A 241 -12.16 11.65 2.92
N ARG A 242 -13.29 12.35 3.07
CA ARG A 242 -13.75 12.92 4.35
C ARG A 242 -14.57 11.96 5.20
N ARG A 243 -15.17 10.94 4.56
CA ARG A 243 -16.24 10.14 5.17
C ARG A 243 -15.81 8.73 5.55
N ILE A 244 -14.70 8.25 5.00
CA ILE A 244 -14.16 6.93 5.32
C ILE A 244 -13.58 6.89 6.75
N ARG A 245 -13.66 5.71 7.36
CA ARG A 245 -13.04 5.36 8.65
C ARG A 245 -12.43 3.97 8.56
N SER A 246 -11.34 3.73 9.29
CA SER A 246 -10.71 2.42 9.33
C SER A 246 -11.59 1.44 10.10
N HIS A 247 -11.57 0.16 9.71
CA HIS A 247 -12.39 -0.86 10.35
C HIS A 247 -11.65 -1.57 11.50
N ALA A 248 -10.41 -1.98 11.27
CA ALA A 248 -9.55 -2.69 12.21
C ALA A 248 -8.20 -1.99 12.37
N LEU A 249 -7.69 -1.96 13.61
CA LEU A 249 -6.43 -1.35 14.00
C LEU A 249 -5.70 -2.30 14.97
N PHE A 250 -4.44 -2.62 14.69
CA PHE A 250 -3.64 -3.50 15.55
C PHE A 250 -3.32 -2.87 16.91
N SER A 251 -2.84 -1.63 16.89
CA SER A 251 -2.48 -0.85 18.08
C SER A 251 -3.69 -0.15 18.72
N GLY A 252 -4.72 0.12 17.92
CA GLY A 252 -5.90 0.90 18.33
C GLY A 252 -5.60 2.38 18.59
N THR A 253 -4.47 2.87 18.10
CA THR A 253 -4.08 4.29 18.19
C THR A 253 -4.73 5.12 17.08
N LEU A 254 -4.94 6.41 17.35
CA LEU A 254 -5.41 7.35 16.32
C LEU A 254 -4.35 7.55 15.22
N ASP A 255 -3.07 7.45 15.58
CA ASP A 255 -1.94 7.53 14.67
C ASP A 255 -1.96 6.41 13.61
N GLU A 256 -2.32 5.18 14.01
CA GLU A 256 -2.50 4.07 13.08
C GLU A 256 -3.68 4.32 12.14
N GLU A 257 -4.82 4.77 12.67
CA GLU A 257 -5.98 5.08 11.85
C GLU A 257 -5.65 6.19 10.84
N HIS A 258 -5.00 7.27 11.27
CA HIS A 258 -4.61 8.37 10.40
C HIS A 258 -3.62 7.92 9.31
N PHE A 259 -2.71 7.00 9.62
CA PHE A 259 -1.77 6.43 8.66
C PHE A 259 -2.50 5.64 7.55
N TYR A 260 -3.46 4.77 7.91
CA TYR A 260 -4.27 4.03 6.93
C TYR A 260 -5.16 4.96 6.12
N LEU A 261 -5.86 5.89 6.78
CA LEU A 261 -6.77 6.81 6.12
C LEU A 261 -6.04 7.78 5.19
N THR A 262 -4.83 8.20 5.50
CA THR A 262 -4.03 9.02 4.58
C THR A 262 -3.76 8.27 3.28
N SER A 263 -3.38 6.98 3.38
CA SER A 263 -3.18 6.13 2.21
C SER A 263 -4.47 5.94 1.41
N ALA A 264 -5.59 5.64 2.08
CA ALA A 264 -6.89 5.47 1.43
C ALA A 264 -7.39 6.76 0.74
N LYS A 265 -7.12 7.93 1.33
CA LYS A 265 -7.45 9.23 0.70
C LYS A 265 -6.64 9.46 -0.57
N ILE A 266 -5.37 9.09 -0.58
CA ILE A 266 -4.52 9.17 -1.78
C ILE A 266 -5.08 8.29 -2.89
N GLU A 267 -5.53 7.06 -2.57
CA GLU A 267 -6.17 6.17 -3.56
C GLU A 267 -7.44 6.80 -4.16
N LEU A 268 -8.34 7.32 -3.30
CA LEU A 268 -9.58 7.97 -3.75
C LEU A 268 -9.31 9.24 -4.57
N ARG A 269 -8.34 10.07 -4.16
CA ARG A 269 -7.94 11.26 -4.92
C ARG A 269 -7.30 10.89 -6.26
N GLY A 270 -6.62 9.75 -6.30
CA GLY A 270 -5.93 9.19 -7.45
C GLY A 270 -6.85 8.84 -8.62
N VAL A 271 -8.16 8.66 -8.39
CA VAL A 271 -9.16 8.43 -9.44
C VAL A 271 -9.12 9.51 -10.52
N ALA A 272 -8.94 10.78 -10.13
CA ALA A 272 -8.83 11.85 -11.10
C ALA A 272 -7.54 11.74 -11.95
N ALA A 273 -6.45 11.23 -11.37
CA ALA A 273 -5.21 11.00 -12.12
C ALA A 273 -5.45 9.92 -13.18
N LEU A 274 -6.05 8.79 -12.79
CA LEU A 274 -6.39 7.69 -13.71
C LEU A 274 -7.32 8.16 -14.84
N SER A 275 -8.32 8.99 -14.53
CA SER A 275 -9.21 9.59 -15.53
C SER A 275 -8.47 10.47 -16.55
N VAL A 276 -7.51 11.28 -16.08
CA VAL A 276 -6.67 12.13 -16.93
C VAL A 276 -5.72 11.29 -17.79
N MET A 277 -5.12 10.23 -17.23
CA MET A 277 -4.28 9.30 -17.98
C MET A 277 -5.06 8.65 -19.12
N ARG A 278 -6.23 8.10 -18.84
CA ARG A 278 -7.13 7.53 -19.85
C ARG A 278 -7.45 8.53 -20.96
N SER A 279 -7.89 9.74 -20.59
CA SER A 279 -8.22 10.79 -21.57
C SER A 279 -7.02 11.19 -22.43
N THR A 280 -5.81 11.12 -21.86
CA THR A 280 -4.57 11.40 -22.61
C THR A 280 -4.26 10.30 -23.62
N LEU A 281 -4.44 9.03 -23.23
CA LEU A 281 -4.27 7.88 -24.14
C LEU A 281 -5.28 7.92 -25.29
N ASP A 282 -6.54 8.30 -25.03
CA ASP A 282 -7.57 8.44 -26.06
C ASP A 282 -7.19 9.49 -27.12
N GLU A 283 -6.61 10.64 -26.71
CA GLU A 283 -6.17 11.69 -27.63
C GLU A 283 -4.91 11.30 -28.43
N LEU A 284 -4.02 10.46 -27.87
CA LEU A 284 -2.83 9.97 -28.57
C LEU A 284 -3.19 9.18 -29.84
N PHE A 285 -4.33 8.47 -29.85
CA PHE A 285 -4.81 7.78 -31.05
C PHE A 285 -5.25 8.71 -32.17
N ILE A 286 -5.68 9.94 -31.86
CA ILE A 286 -6.11 10.92 -32.87
C ILE A 286 -4.90 11.61 -33.50
N GLY A 287 -3.94 12.05 -32.68
CA GLY A 287 -2.62 12.53 -33.13
C GLY A 287 -2.60 13.86 -33.90
N ASP A 288 -3.69 14.65 -33.89
CA ASP A 288 -3.73 15.95 -34.58
C ASP A 288 -3.26 17.12 -33.70
N ALA A 289 -3.17 18.33 -34.28
CA ALA A 289 -2.75 19.52 -33.55
C ALA A 289 -3.70 19.90 -32.38
N THR A 290 -4.97 19.51 -32.47
CA THR A 290 -5.96 19.72 -31.39
C THR A 290 -5.72 18.74 -30.25
N ALA A 291 -5.44 17.48 -30.56
CA ALA A 291 -5.08 16.42 -29.62
C ALA A 291 -3.82 16.82 -28.84
N VAL A 292 -2.78 17.34 -29.49
CA VAL A 292 -1.56 17.84 -28.80
C VAL A 292 -1.90 18.93 -27.77
N ARG A 293 -2.80 19.87 -28.11
CA ARG A 293 -3.25 20.91 -27.17
C ARG A 293 -4.04 20.34 -26.00
N ARG A 294 -4.89 19.34 -26.24
CA ARG A 294 -5.66 18.66 -25.18
C ARG A 294 -4.76 17.85 -24.26
N ILE A 295 -3.84 17.06 -24.83
CA ILE A 295 -2.80 16.33 -24.08
C ILE A 295 -2.01 17.29 -23.19
N SER A 296 -1.58 18.45 -23.72
CA SER A 296 -0.87 19.46 -22.93
C SER A 296 -1.71 19.96 -21.75
N ALA A 297 -3.01 20.18 -21.94
CA ALA A 297 -3.92 20.56 -20.86
C ALA A 297 -4.12 19.44 -19.83
N TYR A 298 -4.23 18.19 -20.29
CA TYR A 298 -4.35 17.01 -19.44
C TYR A 298 -3.10 16.79 -18.59
N LEU A 299 -1.89 16.90 -19.16
CA LEU A 299 -0.65 16.78 -18.41
C LEU A 299 -0.48 17.90 -17.36
N ASN A 300 -0.88 19.13 -17.67
CA ASN A 300 -0.91 20.22 -16.67
C ASN A 300 -1.90 19.91 -15.53
N ARG A 301 -3.06 19.34 -15.85
CA ARG A 301 -4.03 18.88 -14.84
C ARG A 301 -3.48 17.73 -14.00
N LEU A 302 -2.81 16.76 -14.62
CA LEU A 302 -2.17 15.64 -13.93
C LEU A 302 -1.09 16.13 -12.97
N SER A 303 -0.26 17.10 -13.37
CA SER A 303 0.73 17.73 -12.50
C SER A 303 0.09 18.37 -11.26
N SER A 304 -1.04 19.05 -11.43
CA SER A 304 -1.81 19.61 -10.30
C SER A 304 -2.34 18.51 -9.37
N ILE A 305 -2.87 17.42 -9.93
CA ILE A 305 -3.34 16.28 -9.15
C ILE A 305 -2.19 15.63 -8.37
N ILE A 306 -1.02 15.44 -8.98
CA ILE A 306 0.17 14.89 -8.31
C ILE A 306 0.61 15.79 -7.15
N ALA A 307 0.54 17.12 -7.30
CA ALA A 307 0.82 18.04 -6.21
C ALA A 307 -0.18 17.87 -5.04
N GLU A 308 -1.47 17.66 -5.33
CA GLU A 308 -2.47 17.36 -4.30
C GLU A 308 -2.22 16.01 -3.61
N LEU A 309 -1.88 14.96 -4.36
CA LEU A 309 -1.51 13.65 -3.79
C LEU A 309 -0.26 13.77 -2.90
N THR A 310 0.71 14.58 -3.32
CA THR A 310 1.92 14.86 -2.54
C THR A 310 1.58 15.58 -1.24
N GLN A 311 0.66 16.55 -1.27
CA GLN A 311 0.21 17.23 -0.06
C GLN A 311 -0.49 16.26 0.90
N LEU A 312 -1.42 15.43 0.40
CA LEU A 312 -2.09 14.41 1.22
C LEU A 312 -1.07 13.47 1.90
N LEU A 313 -0.01 13.07 1.19
CA LEU A 313 1.07 12.27 1.77
C LEU A 313 1.81 12.99 2.89
N LEU A 314 2.07 14.30 2.74
CA LEU A 314 2.75 15.10 3.76
C LEU A 314 1.88 15.33 5.00
N ASP A 315 0.56 15.45 4.82
CA ASP A 315 -0.44 15.64 5.88
C ASP A 315 -0.55 14.42 6.83
N VAL A 316 0.10 13.30 6.51
CA VAL A 316 0.23 12.17 7.46
C VAL A 316 0.84 12.60 8.79
N ARG A 317 1.75 13.59 8.77
CA ARG A 317 2.45 14.10 9.95
C ARG A 317 1.55 14.87 10.91
N ASP A 318 0.39 15.31 10.46
CA ASP A 318 -0.54 16.09 11.28
C ASP A 318 -1.34 15.21 12.25
N GLY A 319 -1.47 13.91 11.95
CA GLY A 319 -2.24 12.96 12.77
C GLY A 319 -1.50 11.66 13.07
N CYS A 320 -0.23 11.53 12.68
CA CYS A 320 0.60 10.35 12.95
C CYS A 320 1.96 10.79 13.50
N ASP A 321 2.13 10.69 14.82
CA ASP A 321 3.39 10.97 15.49
C ASP A 321 4.46 9.93 15.09
N PRO A 322 5.66 10.36 14.62
CA PRO A 322 6.70 9.43 14.20
C PRO A 322 7.15 8.43 15.27
N ALA A 323 7.17 8.83 16.54
CA ALA A 323 7.60 7.95 17.63
C ALA A 323 6.50 6.95 17.99
N VAL A 324 5.22 7.35 17.97
CA VAL A 324 4.08 6.44 18.12
C VAL A 324 4.08 5.43 16.97
N PHE A 325 4.20 5.90 15.73
CA PHE A 325 4.23 5.02 14.57
C PHE A 325 5.36 4.00 14.66
N TYR A 326 6.59 4.45 14.93
CA TYR A 326 7.76 3.56 14.93
C TYR A 326 7.72 2.50 16.05
N ASN A 327 7.23 2.87 17.23
CA ASN A 327 7.29 2.02 18.42
C ASN A 327 6.00 1.23 18.70
N GLN A 328 4.83 1.72 18.28
CA GLN A 328 3.54 1.11 18.62
C GLN A 328 2.78 0.57 17.40
N VAL A 329 2.99 1.12 16.21
CA VAL A 329 2.25 0.74 14.99
C VAL A 329 3.08 -0.17 14.09
N ARG A 330 4.21 0.32 13.59
CA ARG A 330 5.12 -0.37 12.66
C ARG A 330 5.52 -1.78 13.08
N PRO A 331 5.71 -2.11 14.38
CA PRO A 331 6.06 -3.48 14.76
C PRO A 331 5.00 -4.53 14.39
N TRP A 332 3.71 -4.17 14.33
CA TRP A 332 2.64 -5.07 13.90
C TRP A 332 2.69 -5.40 12.40
N PHE A 333 3.36 -4.57 11.62
CA PHE A 333 3.46 -4.73 10.15
C PHE A 333 4.69 -5.55 9.75
N ARG A 334 5.51 -5.98 10.70
CA ARG A 334 6.75 -6.70 10.41
C ARG A 334 6.42 -8.04 9.77
N GLY A 335 6.80 -8.22 8.51
CA GLY A 335 6.68 -9.52 7.84
C GLY A 335 7.78 -10.51 8.24
N ALA A 336 7.68 -11.74 7.74
CA ALA A 336 8.57 -12.85 8.05
C ALA A 336 10.06 -12.53 7.80
N THR A 337 10.37 -11.81 6.73
CA THR A 337 11.76 -11.40 6.38
C THR A 337 12.44 -10.53 7.44
N SER A 338 11.66 -9.84 8.26
CA SER A 338 12.18 -8.97 9.32
C SER A 338 12.30 -9.68 10.67
N ASP A 339 11.77 -10.90 10.81
CA ASP A 339 11.87 -11.70 12.02
C ASP A 339 13.00 -12.72 11.90
N LYS A 340 14.06 -12.51 12.68
CA LYS A 340 15.22 -13.42 12.72
C LYS A 340 14.89 -14.84 13.19
N ARG A 341 13.74 -15.03 13.85
CA ARG A 341 13.26 -16.35 14.26
C ARG A 341 12.72 -17.15 13.08
N GLY A 342 12.25 -16.49 12.03
CA GLY A 342 11.50 -17.11 10.95
C GLY A 342 10.09 -17.52 11.37
N TRP A 343 9.21 -17.68 10.38
CA TRP A 343 7.82 -18.09 10.57
C TRP A 343 7.61 -19.47 9.96
N VAL A 344 6.88 -20.33 10.66
CA VAL A 344 6.56 -21.70 10.22
C VAL A 344 5.04 -21.86 10.24
N PHE A 345 4.47 -22.21 9.10
CA PHE A 345 3.03 -22.43 8.96
C PHE A 345 2.71 -23.89 9.24
N GLU A 346 1.95 -24.15 10.29
CA GLU A 346 1.53 -25.50 10.65
C GLU A 346 0.45 -26.02 9.69
N GLY A 347 0.55 -27.29 9.27
CA GLY A 347 -0.45 -27.93 8.40
C GLY A 347 -0.43 -27.48 6.93
N VAL A 348 0.53 -26.64 6.54
CA VAL A 348 0.75 -26.19 5.15
C VAL A 348 1.87 -27.01 4.52
N ASP A 349 1.76 -27.28 3.21
CA ASP A 349 2.79 -28.01 2.47
C ASP A 349 4.16 -27.31 2.57
N THR A 350 5.23 -28.10 2.58
CA THR A 350 6.60 -27.61 2.77
C THR A 350 7.05 -26.60 1.73
N GLU A 351 6.64 -26.74 0.46
CA GLU A 351 7.01 -25.81 -0.60
C GLU A 351 6.31 -24.46 -0.40
N GLN A 352 5.01 -24.51 -0.10
CA GLN A 352 4.21 -23.32 0.15
C GLN A 352 4.65 -22.60 1.43
N ALA A 353 4.99 -23.34 2.48
CA ALA A 353 5.51 -22.81 3.73
C ALA A 353 6.90 -22.16 3.54
N ALA A 354 7.76 -22.71 2.68
CA ALA A 354 9.07 -22.14 2.38
C ALA A 354 8.97 -20.73 1.75
N LYS A 355 7.95 -20.50 0.90
CA LYS A 355 7.72 -19.19 0.28
C LYS A 355 7.41 -18.10 1.32
N VAL A 356 6.76 -18.45 2.44
CA VAL A 356 6.40 -17.51 3.51
C VAL A 356 7.61 -16.83 4.14
N ALA A 357 8.72 -17.56 4.33
CA ALA A 357 9.92 -17.02 4.96
C ALA A 357 10.52 -15.80 4.21
N SER A 358 10.20 -15.67 2.91
CA SER A 358 10.66 -14.57 2.05
C SER A 358 9.71 -13.38 1.97
N LEU A 359 8.58 -13.42 2.67
CA LEU A 359 7.56 -12.38 2.59
C LEU A 359 7.90 -11.18 3.48
N SER A 360 7.80 -9.99 2.91
CA SER A 360 7.87 -8.72 3.62
C SER A 360 6.48 -8.24 4.03
N GLY A 361 6.45 -7.35 5.02
CA GLY A 361 5.21 -6.72 5.47
C GLY A 361 4.64 -5.72 4.47
N PRO A 362 3.50 -5.09 4.80
CA PRO A 362 2.84 -4.15 3.92
C PRO A 362 3.69 -2.88 3.72
N SER A 363 3.62 -2.32 2.52
CA SER A 363 4.27 -1.04 2.21
C SER A 363 3.48 -0.24 1.18
N ALA A 364 3.61 1.09 1.21
CA ALA A 364 3.00 1.96 0.20
C ALA A 364 3.49 1.64 -1.23
N GLY A 365 4.65 0.99 -1.39
CA GLY A 365 5.14 0.51 -2.68
C GLY A 365 4.31 -0.63 -3.29
N GLN A 366 3.32 -1.15 -2.56
CA GLN A 366 2.31 -2.10 -3.07
C GLN A 366 1.05 -1.37 -3.62
N SER A 367 0.96 -0.04 -3.52
CA SER A 367 -0.13 0.73 -4.13
C SER A 367 0.02 0.76 -5.65
N SER A 368 -0.96 0.20 -6.38
CA SER A 368 -0.99 0.20 -7.83
C SER A 368 -1.06 1.61 -8.43
N LEU A 369 -1.64 2.59 -7.71
CA LEU A 369 -1.70 3.98 -8.16
C LEU A 369 -0.32 4.61 -8.36
N VAL A 370 0.61 4.34 -7.44
CA VAL A 370 1.99 4.85 -7.53
C VAL A 370 2.67 4.30 -8.78
N HIS A 371 2.55 2.99 -9.03
CA HIS A 371 3.11 2.36 -10.23
C HIS A 371 2.44 2.86 -11.51
N ALA A 372 1.13 3.07 -11.50
CA ALA A 372 0.39 3.57 -12.66
C ALA A 372 0.89 4.97 -13.07
N LEU A 373 1.14 5.86 -12.11
CA LEU A 373 1.73 7.18 -12.35
C LEU A 373 3.12 7.09 -12.98
N ASP A 374 4.00 6.28 -12.39
CA ASP A 374 5.37 6.12 -12.87
C ASP A 374 5.41 5.54 -14.29
N ILE A 375 4.64 4.47 -14.54
CA ILE A 375 4.56 3.83 -15.86
C ILE A 375 4.01 4.81 -16.89
N PHE A 376 2.91 5.51 -16.58
CA PHE A 376 2.27 6.44 -17.51
C PHE A 376 3.21 7.60 -17.92
N LEU A 377 4.01 8.10 -16.97
CA LEU A 377 4.97 9.18 -17.22
C LEU A 377 6.31 8.69 -17.78
N GLY A 378 6.50 7.37 -17.93
CA GLY A 378 7.75 6.79 -18.39
C GLY A 378 8.91 6.96 -17.39
N VAL A 379 8.61 7.01 -16.08
CA VAL A 379 9.62 7.10 -15.02
C VAL A 379 10.24 5.72 -14.80
N ASP A 380 11.50 5.57 -15.19
CA ASP A 380 12.28 4.35 -15.02
C ASP A 380 13.09 4.39 -13.71
N HIS A 381 12.65 3.61 -12.72
CA HIS A 381 13.32 3.46 -11.43
C HIS A 381 14.43 2.39 -11.42
N GLU A 382 14.63 1.63 -12.52
CA GLU A 382 15.71 0.63 -12.62
C GLU A 382 17.10 1.27 -12.74
N ARG A 383 17.16 2.57 -13.06
CA ARG A 383 18.40 3.33 -13.21
C ARG A 383 18.88 4.01 -11.91
N GLY A 384 18.22 3.76 -10.77
CA GLY A 384 18.55 4.38 -9.48
C GLY A 384 18.59 3.40 -8.28
N GLU A 385 19.08 3.86 -7.13
CA GLU A 385 19.25 3.07 -5.90
C GLU A 385 17.94 2.48 -5.31
N GLY A 386 16.76 2.86 -5.84
CA GLY A 386 15.43 2.36 -5.44
C GLY A 386 14.93 1.09 -6.17
N ALA A 387 15.66 0.60 -7.18
CA ALA A 387 15.21 -0.49 -8.07
C ALA A 387 14.77 -1.79 -7.35
N ARG A 388 15.39 -2.14 -6.21
CA ARG A 388 15.08 -3.38 -5.48
C ARG A 388 13.73 -3.38 -4.76
N VAL A 389 13.17 -2.21 -4.41
CA VAL A 389 11.92 -2.13 -3.62
C VAL A 389 10.70 -2.33 -4.52
N LEU A 390 10.70 -1.74 -5.72
CA LEU A 390 9.57 -1.79 -6.67
C LEU A 390 9.40 -3.16 -7.33
N LEU A 391 10.49 -3.86 -7.67
CA LEU A 391 10.42 -5.22 -8.24
C LEU A 391 9.97 -6.26 -7.19
N CYS A 392 10.35 -6.08 -5.93
CA CYS A 392 9.93 -6.93 -4.83
C CYS A 392 8.42 -6.80 -4.55
N THR A 393 7.86 -5.58 -4.61
CA THR A 393 6.42 -5.38 -4.40
C THR A 393 5.56 -5.89 -5.56
N ARG A 394 6.06 -5.89 -6.81
CA ARG A 394 5.42 -6.54 -7.97
C ARG A 394 5.50 -8.07 -7.93
N SER A 395 6.50 -8.64 -7.24
CA SER A 395 6.70 -10.09 -7.10
C SER A 395 5.76 -10.72 -6.05
N ILE A 396 5.33 -9.95 -5.05
CA ILE A 396 4.31 -10.35 -4.06
C ILE A 396 2.97 -10.74 -4.73
N SER A 397 2.64 -10.16 -5.89
CA SER A 397 1.49 -10.55 -6.72
C SER A 397 1.72 -11.77 -7.62
N SER A 398 2.91 -12.40 -7.63
CA SER A 398 3.21 -13.58 -8.47
C SER A 398 2.90 -14.93 -7.80
N TRP A 399 2.38 -14.93 -6.57
CA TRP A 399 2.14 -16.13 -5.75
C TRP A 399 1.15 -17.13 -6.39
N ALA A 400 0.29 -16.68 -7.31
CA ALA A 400 -0.80 -17.46 -7.89
C ALA A 400 -0.39 -18.52 -8.94
N TRP A 401 0.84 -18.49 -9.47
CA TRP A 401 1.13 -19.18 -10.75
C TRP A 401 1.94 -20.47 -10.66
N THR A 402 2.26 -20.98 -9.46
CA THR A 402 3.02 -22.25 -9.30
C THR A 402 2.20 -23.43 -8.81
N THR A 403 0.93 -23.25 -8.41
CA THR A 403 0.11 -24.31 -7.80
C THR A 403 -0.87 -25.01 -8.74
N ASN A 404 -1.06 -24.51 -9.98
CA ASN A 404 -2.08 -25.05 -10.91
C ASN A 404 -1.57 -26.08 -11.94
N GLU A 405 -0.27 -26.36 -12.04
CA GLU A 405 0.25 -27.35 -13.01
C GLU A 405 0.09 -28.83 -12.57
N ALA A 406 -0.37 -29.09 -11.33
CA ALA A 406 -0.47 -30.47 -10.82
C ALA A 406 -1.84 -31.16 -11.04
N ARG A 407 -2.81 -30.51 -11.70
CA ARG A 407 -4.14 -31.10 -12.00
C ARG A 407 -4.42 -31.12 -13.50
N GLY A 408 -3.66 -31.91 -14.26
CA GLY A 408 -3.87 -32.01 -15.71
C GLY A 408 -3.35 -33.25 -16.42
N ALA A 409 -2.74 -34.22 -15.74
CA ALA A 409 -2.23 -35.43 -16.39
C ALA A 409 -3.03 -36.67 -15.97
N VAL A 410 -4.10 -36.97 -16.72
CA VAL A 410 -4.68 -38.31 -16.75
C VAL A 410 -3.82 -39.16 -17.70
N PRO A 411 -3.18 -40.25 -17.25
CA PRO A 411 -2.44 -41.12 -18.15
C PRO A 411 -3.43 -41.95 -18.98
N ASN A 412 -3.39 -41.79 -20.31
CA ASN A 412 -4.06 -42.71 -21.23
C ASN A 412 -3.40 -44.10 -21.14
N PRO A 413 -4.19 -45.19 -21.07
CA PRO A 413 -3.64 -46.55 -21.10
C PRO A 413 -3.19 -46.94 -22.52
N PRO A 414 -2.32 -47.95 -22.64
CA PRO A 414 -1.53 -48.20 -23.83
C PRO A 414 -2.34 -48.92 -24.90
N PHE A 415 -2.27 -48.44 -26.14
CA PHE A 415 -2.22 -49.24 -27.36
C PHE A 415 -1.48 -48.48 -28.45
#